data_AF-A0A9P7FKN4-F1
#
_entry.id   AF-A0A9P7FKN4-F1
#
_cell.length_a   1.000
_cell.length_b   1.000
_cell.length_c   1.000
_cell.angle_alpha   90.00
_cell.angle_beta   90.00
_cell.angle_gamma   90.00
#
_symmetry.space_group_name_H-M   'P 1'
#
loop_
_entity.id
_entity.type
_entity.pdbx_description
1 polymer ?
#
loop_
_entity_poly.entity_id
_entity_poly.type
_entity_poly.pdbx_seq_one_letter_code
_entity_poly.pdbx_strand_id
1 'polypeptide(L)'
;MFIVALALVAVVAAAPVEEPEPIVRSAYEQDPSGSYTYSFETQKGIVRDEQGELKDALDEENKPHSVVVVRGSYSYPGEDGKPVSITYFADETGFHAEGDSIPKPARR
;
A
#
# COMPACT_ATOMS: atom_id res chain seq x y z
N MET A 1 54.18 -6.28 -33.73
CA MET A 1 52.77 -5.85 -33.82
C MET A 1 51.91 -7.08 -34.05
N PHE A 2 51.48 -7.73 -32.96
CA PHE A 2 50.50 -8.83 -32.98
C PHE A 2 49.38 -8.42 -32.02
N ILE A 3 48.22 -8.19 -32.59
CA ILE A 3 46.99 -7.82 -31.88
C ILE A 3 46.43 -9.12 -31.31
N VAL A 4 46.46 -9.29 -29.98
CA VAL A 4 45.64 -10.30 -29.32
C VAL A 4 44.62 -9.56 -28.49
N ALA A 5 43.46 -9.38 -29.11
CA ALA A 5 42.24 -8.89 -28.50
C ALA A 5 41.81 -9.88 -27.41
N LEU A 6 41.91 -9.47 -26.14
CA LEU A 6 41.38 -10.22 -25.02
C LEU A 6 39.99 -9.65 -24.73
N ALA A 7 38.99 -10.36 -25.22
CA ALA A 7 37.58 -10.05 -25.06
C ALA A 7 37.22 -10.09 -23.57
N LEU A 8 36.88 -8.92 -23.01
CA LEU A 8 36.18 -8.82 -21.74
C LEU A 8 34.76 -9.37 -21.93
N VAL A 9 34.55 -10.61 -21.52
CA VAL A 9 33.20 -11.20 -21.41
C VAL A 9 32.50 -10.52 -20.24
N ALA A 10 31.64 -9.56 -20.53
CA ALA A 10 30.71 -9.00 -19.57
C ALA A 10 29.62 -10.03 -19.27
N VAL A 11 29.71 -10.71 -18.13
CA VAL A 11 28.60 -11.52 -17.61
C VAL A 11 27.57 -10.55 -17.03
N VAL A 12 26.58 -10.19 -17.85
CA VAL A 12 25.36 -9.55 -17.35
C VAL A 12 24.54 -10.63 -16.65
N ALA A 13 24.55 -10.63 -15.33
CA ALA A 13 23.61 -11.42 -14.54
C ALA A 13 22.20 -10.82 -14.75
N ALA A 14 21.36 -11.49 -15.53
CA ALA A 14 19.95 -11.15 -15.61
C ALA A 14 19.27 -11.54 -14.29
N ALA A 15 18.71 -10.56 -13.56
CA ALA A 15 17.84 -10.85 -12.43
C ALA A 15 16.60 -11.63 -12.93
N PRO A 16 16.06 -12.58 -12.13
CA PRO A 16 14.86 -13.30 -12.50
C PRO A 16 13.72 -12.30 -12.75
N VAL A 17 13.00 -12.49 -13.85
CA VAL A 17 11.77 -11.74 -14.13
C VAL A 17 10.76 -12.16 -13.09
N GLU A 18 10.44 -11.27 -12.15
CA GLU A 18 9.43 -11.51 -11.14
C GLU A 18 8.06 -11.56 -11.84
N GLU A 19 7.44 -12.73 -11.91
CA GLU A 19 6.09 -12.87 -12.44
C GLU A 19 5.10 -12.13 -11.52
N PRO A 20 4.12 -11.41 -12.08
CA PRO A 20 3.16 -10.67 -11.27
C PRO A 20 2.36 -11.63 -10.38
N GLU A 21 2.21 -11.28 -9.10
CA GLU A 21 1.47 -12.11 -8.16
C GLU A 21 -0.02 -12.21 -8.54
N PRO A 22 -0.60 -13.44 -8.61
CA PRO A 22 -2.01 -13.60 -8.90
C PRO A 22 -2.90 -13.00 -7.81
N ILE A 23 -3.93 -12.24 -8.23
CA ILE A 23 -5.01 -11.77 -7.37
C ILE A 23 -6.08 -12.86 -7.32
N VAL A 24 -6.39 -13.36 -6.12
CA VAL A 24 -7.39 -14.41 -5.90
C VAL A 24 -8.78 -13.85 -5.59
N ARG A 25 -8.83 -12.64 -5.04
CA ARG A 25 -10.08 -11.92 -4.77
C ARG A 25 -9.88 -10.43 -5.03
N SER A 26 -10.88 -9.80 -5.63
CA SER A 26 -10.95 -8.35 -5.76
C SER A 26 -12.42 -7.93 -5.72
N ALA A 27 -12.70 -6.88 -4.97
CA ALA A 27 -14.01 -6.24 -4.95
C ALA A 27 -13.84 -4.72 -4.91
N TYR A 28 -14.72 -4.04 -5.62
CA TYR A 28 -14.81 -2.58 -5.62
C TYR A 28 -16.29 -2.22 -5.72
N GLU A 29 -16.75 -1.41 -4.77
CA GLU A 29 -18.12 -0.90 -4.76
C GLU A 29 -18.07 0.61 -4.52
N GLN A 30 -18.91 1.35 -5.22
CA GLN A 30 -19.02 2.79 -5.07
C GLN A 30 -20.48 3.14 -4.84
N ASP A 31 -20.74 3.91 -3.79
CA ASP A 31 -22.05 4.39 -3.42
C ASP A 31 -22.38 5.70 -4.16
N PRO A 32 -23.67 5.97 -4.49
CA PRO A 32 -24.08 7.25 -5.08
C PRO A 32 -23.75 8.49 -4.24
N SER A 33 -23.55 8.34 -2.93
CA SER A 33 -23.05 9.40 -2.04
C SER A 33 -21.59 9.77 -2.27
N GLY A 34 -20.86 8.98 -3.07
CA GLY A 34 -19.44 9.13 -3.38
C GLY A 34 -18.51 8.41 -2.41
N SER A 35 -19.05 7.70 -1.40
CA SER A 35 -18.31 6.71 -0.62
C SER A 35 -17.93 5.50 -1.48
N TYR A 36 -16.85 4.81 -1.14
CA TYR A 36 -16.43 3.59 -1.84
C TYR A 36 -15.87 2.56 -0.86
N THR A 37 -15.91 1.30 -1.27
CA THR A 37 -15.17 0.20 -0.65
C THR A 37 -14.30 -0.48 -1.70
N TYR A 38 -13.12 -0.91 -1.29
CA TYR A 38 -12.15 -1.58 -2.13
C TYR A 38 -11.47 -2.67 -1.32
N SER A 39 -11.38 -3.87 -1.88
CA SER A 39 -10.61 -4.95 -1.27
C SER A 39 -9.93 -5.82 -2.32
N PHE A 40 -8.76 -6.36 -1.97
CA PHE A 40 -8.11 -7.39 -2.76
C PHE A 40 -7.32 -8.36 -1.90
N GLU A 41 -7.09 -9.56 -2.46
CA GLU A 41 -6.26 -10.60 -1.87
C GLU A 41 -5.38 -11.23 -2.95
N THR A 42 -4.09 -11.39 -2.67
CA THR A 42 -3.15 -12.11 -3.55
C THR A 42 -2.98 -13.55 -3.10
N GLN A 43 -2.55 -14.41 -4.02
CA GLN A 43 -2.28 -15.82 -3.73
C GLN A 43 -1.21 -16.02 -2.64
N LYS A 44 -0.31 -15.05 -2.45
CA LYS A 44 0.72 -15.09 -1.39
C LYS A 44 0.23 -14.55 -0.04
N GLY A 45 -1.07 -14.29 0.11
CA GLY A 45 -1.66 -13.87 1.38
C GLY A 45 -1.48 -12.39 1.69
N ILE A 46 -1.24 -11.55 0.67
CA ILE A 46 -1.38 -10.10 0.82
C ILE A 46 -2.86 -9.78 0.76
N VAL A 47 -3.38 -9.12 1.79
CA VAL A 47 -4.78 -8.69 1.89
C VAL A 47 -4.81 -7.19 2.05
N ARG A 48 -5.71 -6.51 1.34
CA ARG A 48 -6.00 -5.09 1.55
C ARG A 48 -7.50 -4.88 1.57
N ASP A 49 -7.95 -4.08 2.52
CA ASP A 49 -9.31 -3.58 2.63
C ASP A 49 -9.27 -2.06 2.86
N GLU A 50 -10.09 -1.32 2.15
CA GLU A 50 -10.15 0.14 2.22
C GLU A 50 -11.58 0.61 2.01
N GLN A 51 -11.98 1.62 2.76
CA GLN A 51 -13.21 2.36 2.56
C GLN A 51 -12.91 3.86 2.57
N GLY A 52 -13.50 4.59 1.63
CA GLY A 52 -13.48 6.04 1.60
C GLY A 52 -14.86 6.60 1.78
N GLU A 53 -14.99 7.65 2.59
CA GLU A 53 -16.24 8.37 2.83
C GLU A 53 -16.04 9.86 2.55
N LEU A 54 -16.99 10.49 1.86
CA LEU A 54 -17.05 11.94 1.77
C LEU A 54 -17.61 12.51 3.08
N LYS A 55 -16.87 13.44 3.68
CA LYS A 55 -17.28 14.18 4.87
C LYS A 55 -17.19 15.68 4.61
N ASP A 56 -18.14 16.41 5.17
CA ASP A 56 -18.07 17.86 5.21
C ASP A 56 -17.15 18.28 6.34
N ALA A 57 -16.15 19.09 5.98
CA ALA A 57 -15.14 19.65 6.85
C ALA A 57 -15.12 21.17 6.74
N LEU A 58 -14.41 21.83 7.64
CA LEU A 58 -14.22 23.28 7.63
C LEU A 58 -12.77 23.58 7.28
N ASP A 59 -12.56 24.45 6.29
CA ASP A 59 -11.21 24.93 5.96
C ASP A 59 -10.67 25.88 7.04
N GLU A 60 -9.42 26.34 6.88
CA GLU A 60 -8.78 27.29 7.82
C GLU A 60 -9.56 28.62 7.96
N GLU A 61 -10.46 28.92 7.03
CA GLU A 61 -11.29 30.13 6.98
C GLU A 61 -12.75 29.85 7.43
N ASN A 62 -13.01 28.68 8.04
CA ASN A 62 -14.33 28.20 8.47
C ASN A 62 -15.36 28.05 7.34
N LYS A 63 -14.92 27.81 6.10
CA LYS A 63 -15.82 27.53 4.98
C LYS A 63 -16.01 26.02 4.84
N PRO A 64 -17.24 25.57 4.53
CA PRO A 64 -17.49 24.16 4.28
C PRO A 64 -16.76 23.71 3.02
N HIS A 65 -16.02 22.61 3.12
CA HIS A 65 -15.43 21.90 1.99
C HIS A 65 -15.59 20.39 2.19
N SER A 66 -15.72 19.65 1.10
CA SER A 66 -15.83 18.19 1.17
C SER A 66 -14.44 17.56 1.17
N VAL A 67 -14.18 16.73 2.17
CA VAL A 67 -12.95 15.93 2.32
C VAL A 67 -13.27 14.46 2.17
N VAL A 68 -12.34 13.70 1.61
CA VAL A 68 -12.43 12.24 1.59
C VAL A 68 -11.66 11.72 2.79
N VAL A 69 -12.37 11.04 3.69
CA VAL A 69 -11.76 10.33 4.80
C VAL A 69 -11.64 8.87 4.43
N VAL A 70 -10.41 8.37 4.38
CA VAL A 70 -10.11 6.98 4.01
C VAL A 70 -9.74 6.21 5.27
N ARG A 71 -10.29 5.01 5.43
CA ARG A 71 -9.87 4.04 6.44
C ARG A 71 -9.60 2.72 5.78
N GLY A 72 -8.51 2.07 6.17
CA GLY A 72 -8.19 0.77 5.61
C GLY A 72 -7.24 -0.02 6.46
N SER A 73 -6.97 -1.21 5.98
CA SER A 73 -5.96 -2.10 6.50
C SER A 73 -5.29 -2.85 5.37
N TYR A 74 -4.03 -3.17 5.56
CA TYR A 74 -3.34 -4.14 4.73
C TYR A 74 -2.58 -5.12 5.59
N SER A 75 -2.51 -6.36 5.14
CA SER A 75 -1.75 -7.42 5.76
C SER A 75 -0.89 -8.14 4.73
N TYR A 76 0.28 -8.60 5.17
CA TYR A 76 1.21 -9.36 4.36
C TYR A 76 1.94 -10.40 5.23
N PRO A 77 2.41 -11.51 4.66
CA PRO A 77 3.20 -12.49 5.39
C PRO A 77 4.53 -11.87 5.85
N GLY A 78 4.79 -11.92 7.16
CA GLY A 78 6.06 -11.52 7.76
C GLY A 78 7.16 -12.57 7.55
N GLU A 79 8.40 -12.20 7.87
CA GLU A 79 9.57 -13.10 7.74
C GLU A 79 9.48 -14.35 8.62
N ASP A 80 8.71 -14.28 9.71
CA ASP A 80 8.44 -15.39 10.63
C ASP A 80 7.21 -16.23 10.23
N GLY A 81 6.61 -15.95 9.07
CA GLY A 81 5.40 -16.59 8.57
C GLY A 81 4.11 -16.12 9.25
N LYS A 82 4.17 -15.17 10.19
CA LYS A 82 2.98 -14.56 10.79
C LYS A 82 2.54 -13.36 9.95
N PRO A 83 1.23 -13.14 9.76
CA PRO A 83 0.75 -11.96 9.06
C PRO A 83 1.11 -10.71 9.87
N VAL A 84 1.77 -9.76 9.22
CA VAL A 84 1.90 -8.39 9.71
C VAL A 84 0.64 -7.65 9.27
N SER A 85 0.01 -6.92 10.18
CA SER A 85 -1.17 -6.12 9.88
C SER A 85 -0.91 -4.64 10.19
N ILE A 86 -1.33 -3.78 9.28
CA ILE A 86 -1.25 -2.32 9.43
C ILE A 86 -2.62 -1.76 9.14
N THR A 87 -3.14 -0.97 10.08
CA THR A 87 -4.36 -0.19 9.92
C THR A 87 -3.98 1.26 9.69
N TYR A 88 -4.78 1.96 8.90
CA TYR A 88 -4.54 3.36 8.61
C TYR A 88 -5.84 4.14 8.50
N PHE A 89 -5.75 5.43 8.78
CA PHE A 89 -6.75 6.41 8.44
C PHE A 89 -6.07 7.63 7.80
N ALA A 90 -6.72 8.19 6.78
CA ALA A 90 -6.30 9.43 6.16
C ALA A 90 -7.46 10.42 6.23
N ASP A 91 -7.15 11.62 6.71
CA ASP A 91 -8.08 12.74 6.76
C ASP A 91 -7.33 14.04 6.43
N GLU A 92 -7.97 15.16 6.73
CA GLU A 92 -7.47 16.53 6.53
C GLU A 92 -6.13 16.80 7.23
N THR A 93 -5.86 16.08 8.32
CA THR A 93 -4.63 16.21 9.12
C THR A 93 -3.50 15.32 8.60
N GLY A 94 -3.77 14.51 7.57
CA GLY A 94 -2.79 13.66 6.89
C GLY A 94 -3.05 12.17 7.07
N PHE A 95 -2.00 11.37 6.81
CA PHE A 95 -2.03 9.93 6.89
C PHE A 95 -1.50 9.44 8.24
N HIS A 96 -2.29 8.60 8.91
CA HIS A 96 -1.99 8.05 10.21
C HIS A 96 -2.09 6.54 10.12
N ALA A 97 -0.99 5.84 10.44
CA ALA A 97 -0.95 4.38 10.43
C ALA A 97 -0.50 3.83 11.77
N GLU A 98 -1.07 2.68 12.11
CA GLU A 98 -0.72 1.91 13.29
C GLU A 98 -0.56 0.44 12.89
N GLY A 99 0.39 -0.25 13.50
CA GLY A 99 0.61 -1.66 13.20
C GLY A 99 1.90 -2.17 13.81
N ASP A 100 2.13 -3.47 13.67
CA ASP A 100 3.27 -4.14 14.28
C ASP A 100 4.61 -3.68 13.70
N SER A 101 4.61 -3.27 12.43
CA SER A 101 5.80 -2.73 11.75
C SER A 101 5.91 -1.21 11.76
N ILE A 102 4.96 -0.49 12.37
CA ILE A 102 5.03 0.97 12.48
C ILE A 102 5.76 1.36 13.78
N PRO A 103 6.86 2.13 13.71
CA PRO A 103 7.57 2.57 14.91
C PRO A 103 6.64 3.37 15.83
N LYS A 104 6.44 2.88 17.06
CA LYS A 104 5.71 3.64 18.08
C LYS A 104 6.66 4.68 18.68
N PRO A 105 6.23 5.95 18.83
CA PRO A 105 7.07 6.95 19.47
C PRO A 105 7.46 6.48 20.88
N ALA A 106 8.74 6.57 21.22
CA ALA A 106 9.22 6.24 22.54
C ALA A 106 8.54 7.17 23.56
N ARG A 107 7.78 6.60 24.49
CA ARG A 107 7.12 7.36 25.55
C ARG A 107 8.21 8.06 26.37
N ARG A 108 8.22 9.39 26.37
CA ARG A 108 9.09 10.21 27.22
C ARG A 108 8.65 10.16 28.68
#